data_AF-A0A550HJH1-F1
#
_entry.id   AF-A0A550HJH1-F1
#
_cell.length_a   1.000
_cell.length_b   1.000
_cell.length_c   1.000
_cell.angle_alpha   90.00
_cell.angle_beta   90.00
_cell.angle_gamma   90.00
#
_symmetry.space_group_name_H-M   'P 1'
#
loop_
_entity.id
_entity.type
_entity.pdbx_description
1 polymer ?
#
loop_
_entity_poly.entity_id
_entity_poly.type
_entity_poly.pdbx_seq_one_letter_code
_entity_poly.pdbx_strand_id
1 'polypeptide(L)'
;MSDKINLKEMEQQANRLLTKDGLMELLMGAILFVTSSSFAGTPIFTPFLGLYVIFLKNIIEGFRKKFTYPRIGYLKLPDEDSKKIGVGILTFMGAIMLALAVVIYLIYGRISGDLVYKWIPLLIGLIFFGGLQYNYSKSGDKVNLVYITIAVGAGLIFSL
;
A
#
# COMPACT_ATOMS: atom_id res chain seq x y z
N MET A 1 34.99 8.69 21.92
CA MET A 1 34.26 8.66 20.64
C MET A 1 33.68 7.27 20.48
N SER A 2 32.41 7.09 20.84
CA SER A 2 31.67 5.87 20.56
C SER A 2 30.64 6.28 19.53
N ASP A 3 30.96 6.08 18.26
CA ASP A 3 29.98 6.20 17.18
C ASP A 3 28.94 5.09 17.42
N LYS A 4 27.88 5.42 18.14
CA LYS A 4 26.69 4.58 18.22
C LYS A 4 26.10 4.56 16.81
N ILE A 5 26.55 3.60 16.01
CA ILE A 5 26.00 3.30 14.70
C ILE A 5 24.48 3.20 14.86
N ASN A 6 23.76 4.16 14.28
CA ASN A 6 22.30 4.20 14.36
C ASN A 6 21.75 3.18 13.36
N LEU A 7 21.61 1.94 13.81
CA LEU A 7 21.15 0.80 13.01
C LEU A 7 19.82 1.10 12.28
N LYS A 8 18.95 1.90 12.90
CA LYS A 8 17.64 2.27 12.34
C LYS A 8 17.78 3.20 11.13
N GLU A 9 18.71 4.16 11.18
CA GLU A 9 18.97 5.06 10.05
C GLU A 9 19.60 4.31 8.88
N MET A 10 20.51 3.38 9.16
CA MET A 10 21.10 2.51 8.12
C MET A 10 20.05 1.62 7.46
N GLU A 11 19.14 1.04 8.24
CA GLU A 11 18.02 0.23 7.71
C GLU A 11 17.09 1.08 6.82
N GLN A 12 16.73 2.29 7.28
CA GLN A 12 15.92 3.21 6.49
C GLN A 12 16.60 3.62 5.19
N GLN A 13 17.90 3.86 5.22
CA GLN A 13 18.68 4.19 4.02
C GLN A 13 18.76 3.01 3.04
N ALA A 14 18.96 1.80 3.54
CA ALA A 14 18.93 0.59 2.71
C ALA A 14 17.56 0.38 2.05
N ASN A 15 16.47 0.54 2.81
CA ASN A 15 15.11 0.47 2.29
C ASN A 15 14.85 1.56 1.24
N ARG A 16 15.31 2.80 1.45
CA ARG A 16 15.19 3.86 0.43
C ARG A 16 15.90 3.49 -0.86
N LEU A 17 17.15 3.03 -0.78
CA LEU A 17 17.93 2.64 -1.97
C LEU A 17 17.27 1.49 -2.73
N LEU A 18 16.72 0.49 -2.02
CA LEU A 18 15.99 -0.63 -2.63
C LEU A 18 14.72 -0.20 -3.38
N THR A 19 14.13 0.95 -3.02
CA THR A 19 12.86 1.41 -3.59
C THR A 19 13.04 2.48 -4.66
N LYS A 20 14.22 3.09 -4.77
CA LYS A 20 14.50 4.25 -5.64
C LYS A 20 14.73 3.91 -7.12
N ASP A 21 14.76 2.62 -7.47
CA ASP A 21 15.09 2.13 -8.81
C ASP A 21 13.99 2.32 -9.87
N GLY A 22 12.83 2.91 -9.52
CA GLY A 22 11.70 3.10 -10.46
C GLY A 22 10.92 1.81 -10.76
N LEU A 23 11.37 0.67 -10.23
CA LEU A 23 10.79 -0.64 -10.48
C LEU A 23 9.40 -0.77 -9.89
N MET A 24 9.18 -0.18 -8.70
CA MET A 24 7.88 -0.24 -8.03
C MET A 24 6.85 0.59 -8.78
N GLU A 25 7.24 1.74 -9.33
CA GLU A 25 6.41 2.63 -10.13
C GLU A 25 5.98 1.94 -11.44
N LEU A 26 6.90 1.24 -12.10
CA LEU A 26 6.61 0.42 -13.29
C LEU A 26 5.63 -0.71 -12.97
N LEU A 27 5.85 -1.43 -11.85
CA LEU A 27 4.96 -2.48 -11.38
C LEU A 27 3.57 -1.93 -11.03
N MET A 28 3.50 -0.80 -10.34
CA MET A 28 2.25 -0.13 -9.97
C MET A 28 1.47 0.27 -11.22
N GLY A 29 2.15 0.83 -12.22
CA GLY A 29 1.56 1.18 -13.52
C GLY A 29 1.01 -0.05 -14.26
N ALA A 30 1.75 -1.16 -14.27
CA ALA A 30 1.29 -2.42 -14.86
C ALA A 30 0.07 -2.99 -14.14
N ILE A 31 0.05 -2.95 -12.80
CA ILE A 31 -1.09 -3.39 -11.99
C ILE A 31 -2.32 -2.53 -12.29
N LEU A 32 -2.17 -1.20 -12.32
CA LEU A 32 -3.26 -0.29 -12.64
C LEU A 32 -3.79 -0.52 -14.07
N PHE A 33 -2.90 -0.77 -15.03
CA PHE A 33 -3.28 -1.08 -16.41
C PHE A 33 -4.12 -2.37 -16.50
N VAL A 34 -3.65 -3.46 -15.88
CA VAL A 34 -4.38 -4.75 -15.84
C VAL A 34 -5.72 -4.59 -15.12
N THR A 35 -5.74 -3.85 -14.01
CA THR A 35 -6.95 -3.59 -13.23
C THR A 35 -7.96 -2.79 -14.05
N SER A 36 -7.55 -1.65 -14.61
CA SER A 36 -8.41 -0.81 -15.45
C SER A 36 -8.95 -1.57 -16.67
N SER A 37 -8.11 -2.37 -17.33
CA SER A 37 -8.51 -3.16 -18.50
C SER A 37 -9.51 -4.26 -18.15
N SER A 38 -9.43 -4.82 -16.94
CA SER A 38 -10.38 -5.84 -16.45
C SER A 38 -11.74 -5.23 -16.12
N PHE A 39 -11.79 -3.99 -15.61
CA PHE A 39 -13.04 -3.28 -15.34
C PHE A 39 -13.66 -2.65 -16.59
N ALA A 40 -12.91 -2.50 -17.70
CA ALA A 40 -13.39 -1.95 -18.97
C ALA A 40 -14.30 -2.90 -19.79
N GLY A 41 -14.75 -4.02 -19.21
CA GLY A 41 -15.73 -4.92 -19.82
C GLY A 41 -15.15 -6.04 -20.68
N THR A 42 -13.83 -6.05 -20.92
CA THR A 42 -13.15 -7.18 -21.57
C THR A 42 -12.59 -8.15 -20.53
N PRO A 43 -13.17 -9.35 -20.36
CA PRO A 43 -12.79 -10.26 -19.27
C PRO A 43 -11.44 -10.95 -19.47
N ILE A 44 -10.70 -10.63 -20.54
CA ILE A 44 -9.41 -11.24 -20.92
C ILE A 44 -8.39 -11.14 -19.79
N PHE A 45 -8.38 -10.03 -19.04
CA PHE A 45 -7.40 -9.78 -17.99
C PHE A 45 -7.88 -10.15 -16.57
N THR A 46 -9.14 -10.55 -16.40
CA THR A 46 -9.72 -10.93 -15.10
C THR A 46 -8.99 -12.08 -14.40
N PRO A 47 -8.56 -13.16 -15.08
CA PRO A 47 -7.78 -14.22 -14.44
C PRO A 47 -6.43 -13.73 -13.89
N PHE A 48 -5.86 -12.71 -14.53
CA PHE A 48 -4.61 -12.09 -14.09
C PHE A 48 -4.78 -11.30 -12.79
N LEU A 49 -6.00 -10.88 -12.42
CA LEU A 49 -6.29 -10.27 -11.12
C LEU A 49 -6.05 -11.23 -9.94
N GLY A 50 -6.49 -12.48 -10.06
CA GLY A 50 -6.23 -13.49 -9.02
C GLY A 50 -4.77 -13.93 -9.00
N LEU A 51 -4.17 -14.11 -10.18
CA LEU A 51 -2.78 -14.54 -10.32
C LEU A 51 -1.79 -13.50 -9.81
N TYR A 52 -2.01 -12.19 -10.04
CA TYR A 52 -1.04 -11.21 -9.55
C TYR A 52 -0.94 -11.25 -8.02
N VAL A 53 -2.04 -11.39 -7.27
CA VAL A 53 -2.00 -11.38 -5.80
C VAL A 53 -1.12 -12.50 -5.26
N ILE A 54 -1.22 -13.69 -5.86
CA ILE A 54 -0.46 -14.88 -5.47
C ILE A 54 1.00 -14.76 -5.90
N PHE A 55 1.24 -14.33 -7.13
CA PHE A 55 2.57 -14.32 -7.73
C PHE A 55 3.36 -13.02 -7.53
N LEU A 56 2.77 -11.97 -6.93
CA LEU A 56 3.40 -10.66 -6.81
C LEU A 56 4.78 -10.72 -6.14
N LYS A 57 4.88 -11.49 -5.04
CA LYS A 57 6.16 -11.67 -4.33
C LYS A 57 7.23 -12.27 -5.25
N ASN A 58 6.88 -13.31 -5.99
CA ASN A 58 7.79 -14.01 -6.90
C ASN A 58 8.18 -13.14 -8.10
N ILE A 59 7.22 -12.39 -8.65
CA ILE A 59 7.45 -11.45 -9.76
C ILE A 59 8.42 -10.36 -9.30
N ILE A 60 8.15 -9.71 -8.16
CA ILE A 60 9.03 -8.66 -7.60
C ILE A 60 10.43 -9.22 -7.35
N GLU A 61 10.55 -10.40 -6.76
CA GLU A 61 11.86 -11.00 -6.50
C GLU A 61 12.60 -11.36 -7.80
N GLY A 62 11.90 -11.85 -8.82
CA GLY A 62 12.48 -12.12 -10.14
C GLY A 62 12.99 -10.86 -10.83
N PHE A 63 12.21 -9.79 -10.81
CA PHE A 63 12.63 -8.49 -11.35
C PHE A 63 13.82 -7.92 -10.58
N ARG A 64 13.81 -8.01 -9.24
CA ARG A 64 14.94 -7.56 -8.41
C ARG A 64 16.20 -8.38 -8.69
N LYS A 65 16.11 -9.70 -8.86
CA LYS A 65 17.24 -10.56 -9.25
C LYS A 65 17.87 -10.15 -10.57
N LYS A 66 17.06 -9.72 -11.53
CA LYS A 66 17.52 -9.36 -12.87
C LYS A 66 18.08 -7.94 -12.96
N PHE A 67 17.46 -6.97 -12.29
CA PHE A 67 17.76 -5.55 -12.50
C PHE A 67 18.41 -4.85 -11.30
N THR A 68 17.94 -5.14 -10.08
CA THR A 68 18.37 -4.44 -8.87
C THR A 68 19.58 -5.11 -8.22
N TYR A 69 19.54 -6.42 -7.97
CA TYR A 69 20.62 -7.14 -7.27
C TYR A 69 21.99 -7.10 -7.97
N PRO A 70 22.08 -7.09 -9.32
CA PRO A 70 23.38 -6.91 -9.98
C PRO A 70 24.01 -5.54 -9.76
N ARG A 71 23.21 -4.51 -9.41
CA ARG A 71 23.68 -3.12 -9.24
C ARG A 71 24.05 -2.78 -7.80
N ILE A 72 23.26 -3.25 -6.84
CA ILE A 72 23.42 -2.90 -5.41
C ILE A 72 23.85 -4.07 -4.51
N GLY A 73 24.00 -5.27 -5.09
CA GLY A 73 24.23 -6.50 -4.33
C GLY A 73 22.93 -7.12 -3.79
N TYR A 74 23.01 -8.37 -3.31
CA TYR A 74 21.89 -9.07 -2.71
C TYR A 74 22.03 -9.06 -1.19
N LEU A 75 21.07 -8.42 -0.50
CA LEU A 75 20.88 -8.56 0.93
C LEU A 75 19.49 -9.14 1.17
N LYS A 76 19.44 -10.36 1.72
CA LYS A 76 18.17 -10.93 2.19
C LYS A 76 17.86 -10.32 3.55
N LEU A 77 16.96 -9.33 3.56
CA LEU A 77 16.38 -8.85 4.81
C LEU A 77 15.60 -9.99 5.48
N PRO A 78 15.53 -10.05 6.82
CA PRO A 78 14.71 -11.04 7.52
C PRO A 78 13.30 -11.02 6.95
N ASP A 79 12.80 -12.18 6.50
CA ASP A 79 11.41 -12.29 6.06
C ASP A 79 10.54 -11.94 7.28
N GLU A 80 9.82 -10.83 7.20
CA GLU A 80 8.79 -10.54 8.19
C GLU A 80 7.74 -11.64 8.13
N ASP A 81 7.25 -12.02 9.30
CA ASP A 81 6.29 -13.10 9.49
C ASP A 81 5.00 -12.77 8.72
N SER A 82 4.89 -13.29 7.49
CA SER A 82 3.86 -12.90 6.51
C SER A 82 2.45 -13.09 7.05
N LYS A 83 2.26 -14.06 7.94
CA LYS A 83 1.01 -14.32 8.65
C LYS A 83 0.64 -13.18 9.60
N LYS A 84 1.61 -12.60 10.33
CA LYS A 84 1.36 -11.46 11.23
C LYS A 84 1.02 -10.20 10.46
N ILE A 85 1.69 -9.96 9.33
CA ILE A 85 1.36 -8.84 8.43
C ILE A 85 -0.04 -9.00 7.87
N GLY A 86 -0.38 -10.19 7.35
CA GLY A 86 -1.70 -10.45 6.77
C GLY A 86 -2.84 -10.23 7.76
N VAL A 87 -2.69 -10.76 8.99
CA VAL A 87 -3.67 -10.53 10.08
C VAL A 87 -3.70 -9.05 10.48
N GLY A 88 -2.55 -8.36 10.51
CA GLY A 88 -2.48 -6.93 10.76
C GLY A 88 -3.24 -6.10 9.73
N ILE A 89 -3.10 -6.42 8.44
CA ILE A 89 -3.83 -5.75 7.36
C ILE A 89 -5.33 -6.01 7.49
N LEU A 90 -5.73 -7.27 7.72
CA LEU A 90 -7.14 -7.65 7.83
C LEU A 90 -7.82 -6.96 9.02
N THR A 91 -7.15 -6.95 10.18
CA THR A 91 -7.65 -6.28 11.40
C THR A 91 -7.72 -4.77 11.21
N PHE A 92 -6.73 -4.16 10.56
CA PHE A 92 -6.74 -2.74 10.22
C PHE A 92 -7.90 -2.37 9.28
N MET A 93 -8.12 -3.15 8.20
CA MET A 93 -9.25 -2.95 7.29
C MET A 93 -10.59 -3.08 8.00
N GLY A 94 -10.76 -4.12 8.82
CA GLY A 94 -11.96 -4.31 9.63
C GLY A 94 -12.20 -3.16 10.61
N ALA A 95 -11.15 -2.69 11.29
CA ALA A 95 -11.24 -1.56 12.21
C ALA A 95 -11.65 -0.26 11.50
N ILE A 96 -11.11 0.02 10.30
CA ILE A 96 -11.51 1.19 9.50
C ILE A 96 -12.97 1.10 9.07
N MET A 97 -13.42 -0.07 8.59
CA MET A 97 -14.81 -0.24 8.17
C MET A 97 -15.77 -0.01 9.35
N LEU A 98 -15.45 -0.55 10.52
CA LEU A 98 -16.24 -0.33 11.74
C LEU A 98 -16.21 1.14 12.17
N ALA A 99 -15.04 1.79 12.17
CA ALA A 99 -14.93 3.20 12.53
C ALA A 99 -15.75 4.09 11.58
N LEU A 100 -15.69 3.84 10.27
CA LEU A 100 -16.51 4.54 9.29
C LEU A 100 -18.01 4.31 9.52
N ALA A 101 -18.44 3.07 9.78
CA ALA A 101 -19.83 2.77 10.08
C ALA A 101 -20.34 3.54 11.32
N VAL A 102 -19.51 3.63 12.37
CA VAL A 102 -19.82 4.42 13.57
C VAL A 102 -19.91 5.91 13.24
N VAL A 103 -18.96 6.46 12.49
CA VAL A 103 -18.98 7.88 12.08
C VAL A 103 -20.24 8.20 11.26
N ILE A 104 -20.60 7.35 10.30
CA ILE A 104 -21.81 7.52 9.48
C ILE A 104 -23.06 7.48 10.37
N TYR A 105 -23.12 6.54 11.30
CA TYR A 105 -24.24 6.42 12.24
C TYR A 105 -24.36 7.64 13.17
N LEU A 106 -23.24 8.17 13.68
CA LEU A 106 -23.25 9.34 14.55
C LEU A 106 -23.69 10.62 13.83
N ILE A 107 -23.35 10.78 12.56
CA ILE A 107 -23.69 11.98 11.78
C ILE A 107 -25.14 11.91 11.26
N TYR A 108 -25.57 10.77 10.74
CA TYR A 108 -26.83 10.63 10.01
C TYR A 108 -27.93 9.85 10.76
N GLY A 109 -27.61 9.23 11.91
CA GLY A 109 -28.54 8.42 12.71
C GLY A 109 -29.00 7.13 12.05
N ARG A 110 -28.54 6.84 10.81
CA ARG A 110 -28.89 5.65 10.03
C ARG A 110 -27.74 5.26 9.11
N ILE A 111 -27.70 3.98 8.76
CA ILE A 111 -26.78 3.46 7.73
C ILE A 111 -27.65 3.05 6.54
N SER A 112 -27.52 3.75 5.42
CA SER A 112 -28.16 3.40 4.14
C SER A 112 -27.08 3.11 3.10
N GLY A 113 -27.43 2.32 2.07
CA GLY A 113 -26.50 1.99 1.00
C GLY A 113 -25.91 3.23 0.32
N ASP A 114 -26.74 4.25 0.06
CA ASP A 114 -26.32 5.52 -0.54
C ASP A 114 -25.27 6.27 0.31
N LEU A 115 -25.48 6.31 1.63
CA LEU A 115 -24.48 6.84 2.56
C LEU A 115 -23.19 6.03 2.47
N VAL A 116 -23.26 4.70 2.49
CA VAL A 116 -22.05 3.87 2.35
C VAL A 116 -21.29 4.18 1.06
N TYR A 117 -21.99 4.31 -0.07
CA TYR A 117 -21.38 4.70 -1.36
C TYR A 117 -20.71 6.07 -1.29
N LYS A 118 -21.35 7.06 -0.67
CA LYS A 118 -20.80 8.41 -0.46
C LYS A 118 -19.47 8.39 0.29
N TRP A 119 -19.28 7.48 1.23
CA TRP A 119 -18.07 7.38 2.05
C TRP A 119 -16.99 6.42 1.50
N ILE A 120 -17.19 5.81 0.33
CA ILE A 120 -16.17 4.96 -0.35
C ILE A 120 -14.87 5.72 -0.64
N PRO A 121 -14.89 6.97 -1.15
CA PRO A 121 -13.65 7.72 -1.40
C PRO A 121 -12.78 7.85 -0.15
N LEU A 122 -13.38 8.13 1.02
CA LEU A 122 -12.67 8.19 2.29
C LEU A 122 -12.10 6.82 2.69
N LEU A 123 -12.87 5.74 2.52
CA LEU A 123 -12.40 4.38 2.79
C LEU A 123 -11.15 4.04 1.97
N ILE A 124 -11.13 4.39 0.69
CA ILE A 124 -9.95 4.21 -0.18
C ILE A 124 -8.77 5.04 0.36
N GLY A 125 -9.01 6.31 0.73
CA GLY A 125 -7.98 7.17 1.32
C GLY A 125 -7.36 6.59 2.61
N LEU A 126 -8.17 5.97 3.47
CA LEU A 126 -7.71 5.34 4.71
C LEU A 126 -6.95 4.02 4.45
N ILE A 127 -7.29 3.28 3.39
CA ILE A 127 -6.49 2.11 2.96
C ILE A 127 -5.10 2.58 2.51
N PHE A 128 -5.02 3.64 1.71
CA PHE A 128 -3.74 4.25 1.32
C PHE A 128 -2.95 4.77 2.52
N PHE A 129 -3.62 5.34 3.53
CA PHE A 129 -2.98 5.74 4.78
C PHE A 129 -2.21 4.58 5.42
N GLY A 130 -2.83 3.41 5.56
CA GLY A 130 -2.17 2.24 6.17
C GLY A 130 -0.90 1.82 5.42
N GLY A 131 -0.98 1.68 4.10
CA GLY A 131 0.15 1.27 3.27
C GLY A 131 1.29 2.31 3.23
N LEU A 132 0.95 3.59 3.08
CA LEU A 132 1.94 4.67 3.03
C LEU A 132 2.57 4.94 4.40
N GLN A 133 1.81 4.77 5.49
CA GLN A 133 2.34 4.91 6.85
C GLN A 133 3.32 3.78 7.17
N TYR A 134 3.03 2.56 6.74
CA TYR A 134 3.97 1.44 6.83
C TYR A 134 5.25 1.74 6.03
N ASN A 135 5.13 2.21 4.79
CA ASN A 135 6.29 2.61 3.98
C ASN A 135 7.09 3.76 4.59
N TYR A 136 6.42 4.73 5.22
CA TYR A 136 7.08 5.81 5.97
C TYR A 136 7.86 5.26 7.17
N SER A 137 7.30 4.31 7.92
CA SER A 137 7.99 3.71 9.07
C SER A 137 9.29 3.00 8.67
N LYS A 138 9.30 2.37 7.47
CA LYS A 138 10.43 1.61 6.93
C LYS A 138 11.47 2.43 6.19
N SER A 139 11.04 3.42 5.42
CA SER A 139 11.94 4.25 4.61
C SER A 139 12.27 5.59 5.27
N GLY A 140 11.45 6.06 6.21
CA GLY A 140 11.54 7.41 6.78
C GLY A 140 11.28 8.52 5.76
N ASP A 141 10.85 8.21 4.54
CA ASP A 141 10.69 9.21 3.47
C ASP A 141 9.41 10.04 3.67
N LYS A 142 9.60 11.35 3.92
CA LYS A 142 8.53 12.31 4.19
C LYS A 142 7.59 12.52 3.01
N VAL A 143 7.99 12.16 1.79
CA VAL A 143 7.10 12.19 0.62
C VAL A 143 5.84 11.35 0.86
N ASN A 144 5.96 10.23 1.59
CA ASN A 144 4.81 9.41 1.95
C ASN A 144 3.79 10.15 2.82
N LEU A 145 4.23 11.07 3.71
CA LEU A 145 3.32 11.89 4.52
C LEU A 145 2.53 12.88 3.66
N VAL A 146 3.15 13.41 2.60
CA VAL A 146 2.47 14.27 1.62
C VAL A 146 1.39 13.47 0.89
N TYR A 147 1.73 12.28 0.38
CA TYR A 147 0.76 11.41 -0.28
C TYR A 147 -0.38 10.97 0.64
N ILE A 148 -0.10 10.69 1.91
CA ILE A 148 -1.14 10.41 2.92
C ILE A 148 -2.11 11.59 3.03
N THR A 149 -1.57 12.80 3.17
CA THR A 149 -2.38 14.01 3.35
C THR A 149 -3.29 14.23 2.13
N ILE A 150 -2.75 14.05 0.92
CA ILE A 150 -3.51 14.16 -0.33
C ILE A 150 -4.59 13.06 -0.41
N ALA A 151 -4.24 11.81 -0.12
CA ALA A 151 -5.17 10.67 -0.25
C ALA A 151 -6.35 10.78 0.72
N VAL A 152 -6.08 11.08 1.99
CA VAL A 152 -7.13 11.23 3.02
C VAL A 152 -7.92 12.52 2.79
N GLY A 153 -7.26 13.62 2.44
CA GLY A 153 -7.91 14.90 2.14
C GLY A 153 -8.85 14.81 0.93
N ALA A 154 -8.39 14.23 -0.18
CA ALA A 154 -9.23 13.99 -1.35
C ALA A 154 -10.40 13.05 -1.01
N GLY A 155 -10.13 11.98 -0.26
CA GLY A 155 -11.17 11.06 0.21
C GLY A 155 -12.26 11.75 1.02
N LEU A 156 -11.88 12.67 1.93
CA LEU A 156 -12.83 13.48 2.69
C LEU A 156 -13.63 14.44 1.79
N ILE A 157 -12.96 15.15 0.88
CA ILE A 157 -13.60 16.12 -0.02
C ILE A 157 -14.64 15.45 -0.91
N PHE A 158 -14.34 14.28 -1.47
CA PHE A 158 -15.29 13.53 -2.31
C PHE A 158 -16.40 12.84 -1.50
N SER A 159 -16.25 12.73 -0.17
CA SER A 159 -17.24 12.12 0.71
C SER A 159 -18.14 13.11 1.45
N LEU A 160 -17.91 14.42 1.31
CA LEU A 160 -18.77 15.49 1.84
C LEU A 160 -19.79 15.94 0.79
#